data_AF-A0A7C5HXN4-F1
#
_entry.id   AF-A0A7C5HXN4-F1
#
_cell.length_a   1.000
_cell.length_b   1.000
_cell.length_c   1.000
_cell.angle_alpha   90.00
_cell.angle_beta   90.00
_cell.angle_gamma   90.00
#
_symmetry.space_group_name_H-M   'P 1'
#
loop_
_entity.id
_entity.type
_entity.pdbx_description
1 polymer ?
#
loop_
_entity_poly.entity_id
_entity_poly.type
_entity_poly.pdbx_seq_one_letter_code
_entity_poly.pdbx_strand_id
1 'polypeptide(L)'
;MTEIPALLLITQNLKLWLGYFLGSILSSLNFYFQAKGAESRVGLSPTSAKLSVFKNFYIRYLILVVFVIVCVKFLEVNIFSLLAGLLIAPVIVLIDGILAGKNTQESE
;
A
#
# COMPACT_ATOMS: atom_id res chain seq x y z
N MET A 1 -32.51 5.09 21.89
CA MET A 1 -31.93 3.73 22.06
C MET A 1 -31.37 3.20 20.73
N THR A 2 -30.74 4.06 19.93
CA THR A 2 -30.30 3.75 18.54
C THR A 2 -28.78 3.56 18.41
N GLU A 3 -28.01 3.82 19.47
CA GLU A 3 -26.54 3.74 19.46
C GLU A 3 -26.00 2.32 19.70
N ILE A 4 -26.81 1.44 20.32
CA ILE A 4 -26.40 0.08 20.68
C ILE A 4 -26.20 -0.82 19.44
N PRO A 5 -27.08 -0.79 18.42
CA PRO A 5 -26.85 -1.53 17.18
C PRO A 5 -25.62 -1.01 16.40
N ALA A 6 -25.37 0.30 16.42
CA ALA A 6 -24.22 0.90 15.75
C ALA A 6 -22.90 0.44 16.38
N LEU A 7 -22.81 0.40 17.72
CA LEU A 7 -21.64 -0.13 18.42
C LEU A 7 -21.41 -1.63 18.19
N LEU A 8 -22.48 -2.41 18.06
CA LEU A 8 -22.41 -3.84 17.77
C LEU A 8 -21.95 -4.12 16.32
N LEU A 9 -22.41 -3.31 15.36
CA LEU A 9 -21.96 -3.38 13.96
C LEU A 9 -20.50 -2.94 13.79
N ILE A 10 -20.04 -1.98 14.59
CA ILE A 10 -18.63 -1.55 14.61
C ILE A 10 -17.73 -2.67 15.15
N THR A 11 -18.14 -3.36 16.21
CA THR A 11 -17.34 -4.46 16.79
C THR A 11 -17.30 -5.69 15.89
N GLN A 12 -18.38 -6.03 15.18
CA GLN A 12 -18.38 -7.10 14.18
C GLN A 12 -17.52 -6.78 12.94
N ASN A 13 -17.48 -5.52 12.52
CA ASN A 13 -16.64 -5.08 11.40
C ASN A 13 -15.23 -4.65 11.82
N LEU A 14 -14.89 -4.70 13.10
CA LEU A 14 -13.63 -4.16 13.62
C LEU A 14 -12.42 -4.89 13.02
N LYS A 15 -12.53 -6.22 12.82
CA LYS A 15 -11.53 -7.02 12.10
C LYS A 15 -11.41 -6.62 10.63
N LEU A 16 -12.50 -6.21 10.00
CA LEU A 16 -12.50 -5.67 8.63
C LEU A 16 -11.79 -4.32 8.60
N TRP A 17 -12.20 -3.37 9.43
CA TRP A 17 -11.56 -2.06 9.52
C TRP A 17 -10.08 -2.12 9.90
N LEU A 18 -9.69 -3.03 10.80
CA LEU A 18 -8.28 -3.25 11.15
C LEU A 18 -7.47 -3.71 9.94
N GLY A 19 -8.03 -4.61 9.13
CA GLY A 19 -7.36 -5.14 7.93
C GLY A 19 -7.15 -4.07 6.91
N TYR A 20 -8.21 -3.32 6.61
CA TYR A 20 -8.12 -2.20 5.70
C TYR A 20 -7.11 -1.16 6.18
N PHE A 21 -7.15 -0.78 7.46
CA PHE A 21 -6.26 0.22 8.03
C PHE A 21 -4.80 -0.22 8.02
N LEU A 22 -4.49 -1.44 8.49
CA LEU A 22 -3.14 -2.00 8.46
C LEU A 22 -2.63 -2.16 7.03
N GLY A 23 -3.49 -2.61 6.11
CA GLY A 23 -3.19 -2.69 4.68
C GLY A 23 -2.83 -1.33 4.09
N SER A 24 -3.58 -0.28 4.45
CA SER A 24 -3.36 1.09 3.96
C SER A 24 -2.04 1.70 4.47
N ILE A 25 -1.71 1.48 5.75
CA ILE A 25 -0.44 1.94 6.34
C ILE A 25 0.71 1.24 5.64
N LEU A 26 0.62 -0.09 5.49
CA LEU A 26 1.64 -0.87 4.82
C LEU A 26 1.82 -0.40 3.37
N SER A 27 0.72 -0.17 2.66
CA SER A 27 0.73 0.35 1.29
C SER A 27 1.44 1.70 1.17
N SER A 28 1.11 2.63 2.07
CA SER A 28 1.71 3.96 2.12
C SER A 28 3.20 3.90 2.40
N LEU A 29 3.61 3.07 3.37
CA LEU A 29 5.02 2.86 3.70
C LEU A 29 5.78 2.23 2.52
N ASN A 30 5.16 1.26 1.86
CA ASN A 30 5.68 0.58 0.68
C ASN A 30 5.94 1.61 -0.44
N PHE A 31 4.99 2.51 -0.68
CA PHE A 31 5.12 3.60 -1.66
C PHE A 31 6.18 4.63 -1.27
N TYR A 32 6.25 5.01 0.00
CA TYR A 32 7.27 5.93 0.50
C TYR A 32 8.69 5.39 0.27
N PHE A 33 8.93 4.12 0.58
CA PHE A 33 10.22 3.48 0.26
C PHE A 33 10.49 3.38 -1.24
N GLN A 34 9.44 3.26 -2.06
CA GLN A 34 9.58 3.28 -3.51
C GLN A 34 9.99 4.66 -4.01
N ALA A 35 9.33 5.72 -3.57
CA ALA A 35 9.61 7.11 -3.94
C ALA A 35 11.03 7.51 -3.52
N LYS A 36 11.39 7.28 -2.24
CA LYS A 36 12.75 7.55 -1.74
C LYS A 36 13.82 6.71 -2.46
N GLY A 37 13.47 5.48 -2.80
CA GLY A 37 14.32 4.60 -3.61
C GLY A 37 14.46 5.07 -5.06
N ALA A 38 13.45 5.75 -5.61
CA ALA A 38 13.52 6.30 -6.96
C ALA A 38 14.40 7.55 -6.98
N GLU A 39 14.22 8.47 -6.02
CA GLU A 39 15.04 9.69 -5.86
C GLU A 39 16.53 9.36 -5.74
N SER A 40 16.89 8.41 -4.87
CA SER A 40 18.28 7.96 -4.67
C SER A 40 18.90 7.26 -5.87
N ARG A 41 18.12 7.00 -6.93
CA ARG A 41 18.59 6.35 -8.16
C ARG A 41 18.61 7.28 -9.38
N VAL A 42 18.12 8.50 -9.25
CA VAL A 42 18.26 9.53 -10.29
C VAL A 42 19.76 9.87 -10.42
N GLY A 43 20.39 9.40 -11.50
CA GLY A 43 21.82 9.61 -11.78
C GLY A 43 22.74 8.40 -11.61
N LEU A 44 22.24 7.23 -11.20
CA LEU A 44 23.03 5.99 -11.16
C LEU A 44 23.13 5.32 -12.54
N SER A 45 24.24 4.62 -12.80
CA SER A 45 24.42 3.85 -14.04
C SER A 45 23.31 2.79 -14.20
N PRO A 46 22.85 2.51 -15.43
CA PRO A 46 21.70 1.64 -15.68
C PRO A 46 21.89 0.21 -15.13
N THR A 47 23.13 -0.28 -15.07
CA THR A 47 23.47 -1.60 -14.52
C THR A 47 23.33 -1.64 -13.00
N SER A 48 23.85 -0.62 -12.29
CA SER A 48 23.73 -0.50 -10.84
C SER A 48 22.30 -0.19 -10.40
N ALA A 49 21.56 0.58 -11.20
CA ALA A 49 20.15 0.87 -10.98
C ALA A 49 19.29 -0.40 -11.07
N LYS A 50 19.47 -1.25 -12.10
CA LYS A 50 18.71 -2.50 -12.26
C LYS A 50 18.89 -3.45 -11.07
N LEU A 51 20.13 -3.69 -10.64
CA LEU A 51 20.40 -4.60 -9.52
C LEU A 51 19.83 -4.06 -8.20
N SER A 52 19.95 -2.75 -7.98
CA SER A 52 19.39 -2.10 -6.79
C SER A 52 17.86 -2.17 -6.77
N VAL A 53 17.20 -1.97 -7.92
CA VAL A 53 15.74 -2.10 -8.05
C VAL A 53 15.30 -3.54 -7.79
N PHE A 54 16.00 -4.53 -8.36
CA PHE A 54 15.67 -5.94 -8.19
C PHE A 54 15.77 -6.38 -6.73
N LYS A 55 16.88 -6.04 -6.05
CA LYS A 55 17.07 -6.35 -4.63
C LYS A 55 16.01 -5.67 -3.76
N ASN A 56 15.72 -4.40 -4.01
CA ASN A 56 14.73 -3.65 -3.24
C ASN A 56 13.30 -4.18 -3.48
N PHE A 57 12.99 -4.64 -4.68
CA PHE A 57 11.72 -5.28 -5.01
C PHE A 57 11.53 -6.56 -4.22
N TYR A 58 12.50 -7.47 -4.25
CA TYR A 58 12.42 -8.73 -3.50
C TYR A 58 12.31 -8.53 -1.99
N ILE A 59 13.10 -7.61 -1.42
CA ILE A 59 13.04 -7.30 0.02
C ILE A 59 11.65 -6.74 0.38
N ARG A 60 11.09 -5.82 -0.41
CA ARG A 60 9.72 -5.29 -0.19
C ARG A 60 8.70 -6.42 -0.21
N TYR A 61 8.72 -7.28 -1.23
CA TYR A 61 7.76 -8.39 -1.33
C TYR A 61 7.91 -9.40 -0.21
N LEU A 62 9.13 -9.68 0.24
CA LEU A 62 9.38 -10.57 1.36
C LEU A 62 8.82 -9.99 2.67
N ILE A 63 9.08 -8.71 2.95
CA ILE A 63 8.52 -8.01 4.12
C ILE A 63 6.99 -7.97 4.04
N LEU A 64 6.44 -7.70 2.86
CA LEU A 64 5.01 -7.66 2.61
C LEU A 64 4.35 -9.02 2.92
N VAL A 65 4.91 -10.11 2.40
CA VAL A 65 4.40 -11.47 2.64
C VAL A 65 4.47 -11.83 4.12
N VAL A 66 5.59 -11.55 4.79
CA VAL A 66 5.73 -11.78 6.23
C VAL A 66 4.68 -10.98 7.02
N PHE A 67 4.47 -9.71 6.67
CA PHE A 67 3.48 -8.86 7.33
C PHE A 67 2.04 -9.36 7.12
N VAL A 68 1.71 -9.79 5.90
CA VAL A 68 0.40 -10.38 5.59
C VAL A 68 0.18 -11.66 6.41
N ILE A 69 1.19 -12.53 6.49
CA ILE A 69 1.12 -13.76 7.30
C ILE A 69 0.92 -13.40 8.78
N VAL A 70 1.67 -12.43 9.30
CA VAL A 70 1.54 -11.99 10.70
C VAL A 70 0.15 -11.44 10.97
N CYS A 71 -0.37 -10.57 10.10
CA CYS A 71 -1.73 -10.03 10.26
C CYS A 71 -2.77 -11.14 10.24
N VAL A 72 -2.77 -11.99 9.21
CA VAL A 72 -3.78 -13.05 9.07
C VAL A 72 -3.72 -14.06 10.23
N LYS A 73 -2.51 -14.46 10.67
CA LYS A 73 -2.36 -15.47 11.73
C LYS A 73 -2.54 -14.93 13.15
N PHE A 74 -2.04 -13.74 13.46
CA PHE A 74 -2.02 -13.22 14.85
C PHE A 74 -3.18 -12.28 15.15
N LEU A 75 -3.66 -11.53 14.16
CA LEU A 75 -4.71 -10.53 14.34
C LEU A 75 -6.06 -11.01 13.77
N GLU A 76 -6.12 -12.24 13.23
CA GLU A 76 -7.29 -12.86 12.60
C GLU A 76 -8.00 -11.93 11.60
N VAL A 77 -7.20 -11.10 10.93
CA VAL A 77 -7.73 -10.06 10.06
C VAL A 77 -8.20 -10.66 8.75
N ASN A 78 -9.32 -10.15 8.24
CA ASN A 78 -9.83 -10.61 6.96
C ASN A 78 -8.84 -10.28 5.83
N ILE A 79 -8.35 -11.32 5.15
CA ILE A 79 -7.34 -11.19 4.09
C ILE A 79 -7.81 -10.31 2.93
N PHE A 80 -9.10 -10.35 2.58
CA PHE A 80 -9.66 -9.52 1.51
C PHE A 80 -9.63 -8.05 1.88
N SER A 81 -9.89 -7.73 3.14
CA SER A 81 -9.84 -6.35 3.63
C SER A 81 -8.41 -5.82 3.70
N LEU A 82 -7.47 -6.67 4.14
CA LEU A 82 -6.04 -6.36 4.12
C LEU A 82 -5.52 -6.08 2.70
N LEU A 83 -5.93 -6.91 1.73
CA LEU A 83 -5.58 -6.71 0.33
C LEU A 83 -6.22 -5.45 -0.26
N ALA A 84 -7.48 -5.16 0.07
CA ALA A 84 -8.15 -3.93 -0.36
C ALA A 84 -7.42 -2.68 0.17
N GLY A 85 -7.05 -2.67 1.45
CA GLY A 85 -6.24 -1.60 2.03
C GLY A 85 -4.85 -1.52 1.40
N LEU A 86 -4.25 -2.66 1.05
CA LEU A 86 -2.94 -2.69 0.43
C LEU A 86 -2.93 -2.11 -1.00
N LEU A 87 -4.02 -2.27 -1.75
CA LEU A 87 -4.11 -1.78 -3.13
C LEU A 87 -4.51 -0.31 -3.24
N ILE A 88 -5.02 0.31 -2.15
CA ILE A 88 -5.55 1.67 -2.21
C ILE A 88 -4.49 2.71 -2.61
N ALA A 89 -3.28 2.65 -2.04
CA ALA A 89 -2.24 3.65 -2.34
C ALA A 89 -1.73 3.55 -3.79
N PRO A 90 -1.44 2.35 -4.35
CA PRO A 90 -1.15 2.21 -5.78
C PRO A 90 -2.23 2.76 -6.69
N VAL A 91 -3.49 2.53 -6.36
CA VAL A 91 -4.63 3.02 -7.15
C VAL A 91 -4.68 4.55 -7.13
N ILE A 92 -4.56 5.17 -5.95
CA ILE A 92 -4.55 6.64 -5.82
C ILE A 92 -3.39 7.24 -6.60
N VAL A 93 -2.18 6.70 -6.45
CA VAL A 93 -1.01 7.23 -7.16
C VAL A 93 -1.12 7.05 -8.68
N LEU A 94 -1.70 5.93 -9.14
CA LEU A 94 -1.95 5.72 -10.57
C LEU A 94 -2.94 6.75 -11.12
N ILE A 95 -4.02 7.01 -10.38
CA ILE A 95 -5.03 8.01 -10.74
C ILE A 95 -4.40 9.40 -10.78
N ASP A 96 -3.66 9.79 -9.75
CA ASP A 96 -2.97 11.08 -9.68
C ASP A 96 -1.97 11.24 -10.82
N GLY A 97 -1.22 10.17 -11.16
CA GLY A 97 -0.29 10.18 -12.28
C GLY A 97 -0.98 10.35 -13.64
N ILE A 98 -2.13 9.69 -13.86
CA ILE A 98 -2.92 9.83 -15.09
C ILE A 98 -3.51 11.24 -15.20
N LEU A 99 -4.06 11.78 -14.10
CA LEU A 99 -4.61 13.13 -14.06
C LEU A 99 -3.54 14.20 -14.30
N ALA A 100 -2.37 14.06 -13.67
CA ALA A 100 -1.24 14.95 -13.89
C ALA A 100 -0.76 14.90 -15.35
N GLY A 101 -0.68 13.70 -15.95
CA GLY A 101 -0.32 13.56 -17.36
C GLY A 101 -1.30 14.21 -18.33
N LYS A 102 -2.60 14.20 -18.01
CA LYS A 102 -3.64 14.85 -18.82
C LYS A 102 -3.51 16.38 -18.85
N ASN A 103 -3.21 16.99 -17.70
CA ASN A 103 -3.06 18.44 -17.60
C ASN A 103 -1.85 18.99 -18.37
N THR A 104 -0.78 18.21 -18.50
CA THR A 104 0.41 18.62 -19.24
C THR A 104 0.20 18.62 -20.76
N GLN A 105 -0.69 17.76 -21.29
CA GLN A 105 -0.98 17.71 -22.73
C GLN A 105 -2.02 18.73 -23.20
N GLU A 106 -2.85 19.27 -22.30
CA GLU A 106 -3.77 20.39 -22.62
C GLU A 106 -3.08 21.76 -22.58
N SER A 107 -1.80 21.81 -22.17
CA SER A 107 -1.00 23.04 -22.06
C SER A 107 0.02 23.24 -23.18
N GLU A 108 0.09 22.33 -24.16
CA GLU A 108 0.87 22.45 -25.42
C GLU A 108 -0.06 22.74 -26.61
#